data_AF-A0A1Y3MW30-F1
#
_entry.id   AF-A0A1Y3MW30-F1
#
_cell.length_a   1.000
_cell.length_b   1.000
_cell.length_c   1.000
_cell.angle_alpha   90.00
_cell.angle_beta   90.00
_cell.angle_gamma   90.00
#
_symmetry.space_group_name_H-M   'P 1'
#
loop_
_entity.id
_entity.type
_entity.pdbx_description
1 polymer ?
#
loop_
_entity_poly.entity_id
_entity_poly.type
_entity_poly.pdbx_seq_one_letter_code
_entity_poly.pdbx_strand_id
1 'polypeptide(L)'
;MIYHPKEVYPYPTGDGFQRFSEEGMCPIKPYKNFADGTFIEGGTAAYVCRKADVDNPRFYIVTYLIAEVCWITKEYAIPLLNLIKIEAYGEEKHVRIIKYTIMVLFVLFIGCRIYIGYERTCHGLFTTPETKFGHMGAFSIMALADLICTIVVIDIISVVLAVFNGITELFKNDISGSLLNPLQNLKCSFILIMACDTVVFKYNIERSSETFITCKDYQNSFNYSKSYNINASFTN
;
A
#
# COMPACT_ATOMS: atom_id res chain seq x y z
N MET A 1 6.05 23.68 15.23
CA MET A 1 6.55 22.79 16.31
C MET A 1 7.88 22.24 15.84
N ILE A 2 8.92 22.34 16.67
CA ILE A 2 10.23 21.74 16.38
C ILE A 2 10.21 20.35 17.03
N TYR A 3 10.30 19.30 16.22
CA TYR A 3 10.27 17.92 16.69
C TYR A 3 11.70 17.44 16.95
N HIS A 4 11.96 16.94 18.15
CA HIS A 4 13.20 16.26 18.49
C HIS A 4 12.95 14.75 18.48
N PRO A 5 13.76 13.94 17.76
CA PRO A 5 13.70 12.50 17.90
C PRO A 5 14.07 12.12 19.34
N LYS A 6 13.11 11.57 20.08
CA LYS A 6 13.32 11.08 21.45
C LYS A 6 13.99 9.70 21.37
N GLU A 7 15.31 9.71 21.56
CA GLU A 7 16.15 8.53 21.81
C GLU A 7 16.38 7.53 20.65
N VAL A 8 17.60 6.97 20.64
CA VAL A 8 18.07 5.97 19.68
C VAL A 8 18.09 4.62 20.39
N TYR A 9 17.12 3.74 20.09
CA TYR A 9 17.05 2.42 20.73
C TYR A 9 17.73 1.31 19.93
N PRO A 10 18.47 0.39 20.60
CA PRO A 10 18.99 -0.83 19.99
C PRO A 10 17.86 -1.69 19.41
N TYR A 11 17.80 -1.80 18.09
CA TYR A 11 16.86 -2.68 17.38
C TYR A 11 17.12 -4.15 17.76
N PRO A 12 16.08 -4.93 18.16
CA PRO A 12 16.24 -6.37 18.32
C PRO A 12 16.48 -7.00 16.93
N THR A 13 17.63 -7.63 16.77
CA THR A 13 17.97 -8.46 15.60
C THR A 13 17.17 -9.77 15.65
N GLY A 14 15.89 -9.73 15.31
CA GLY A 14 15.05 -10.91 15.08
C GLY A 14 14.56 -10.91 13.62
N ASP A 15 14.44 -12.10 13.02
CA ASP A 15 14.24 -12.40 11.59
C ASP A 15 12.92 -11.91 10.94
N GLY A 16 12.53 -10.65 11.14
CA GLY A 16 11.35 -10.06 10.51
C GLY A 16 11.50 -8.58 10.23
N PHE A 17 11.02 -8.14 9.06
CA PHE A 17 10.91 -6.74 8.66
C PHE A 17 9.87 -6.00 9.54
N GLN A 18 10.18 -5.67 10.79
CA GLN A 18 9.48 -4.61 11.52
C GLN A 18 10.17 -3.28 11.23
N ARG A 19 9.71 -2.65 10.14
CA ARG A 19 10.44 -1.56 9.49
C ARG A 19 10.51 -0.29 10.34
N PHE A 20 9.60 -0.05 11.31
CA PHE A 20 9.59 1.18 12.13
C PHE A 20 8.87 0.98 13.50
N SER A 21 9.34 1.68 14.54
CA SER A 21 8.62 1.84 15.82
C SER A 21 7.64 3.03 15.76
N GLU A 22 6.60 3.02 16.60
CA GLU A 22 5.57 4.08 16.70
C GLU A 22 6.13 5.48 17.00
N GLU A 23 7.38 5.58 17.47
CA GLU A 23 8.01 6.85 17.88
C GLU A 23 8.75 7.59 16.75
N GLY A 24 8.73 7.07 15.51
CA GLY A 24 9.38 7.74 14.38
C GLY A 24 10.90 7.59 14.37
N MET A 25 11.39 6.40 14.72
CA MET A 25 12.82 6.14 14.90
C MET A 25 13.57 5.89 13.59
N CYS A 26 14.82 6.37 13.55
CA CYS A 26 15.84 5.96 12.60
C CYS A 26 16.30 4.52 12.91
N PRO A 27 16.10 3.54 12.02
CA PRO A 27 16.58 2.20 12.25
C PRO A 27 18.12 2.17 12.32
N ILE A 28 18.67 1.40 13.27
CA ILE A 28 20.12 1.29 13.48
C ILE A 28 20.84 0.74 12.23
N LYS A 29 20.14 -0.10 11.46
CA LYS A 29 20.57 -0.57 10.15
C LYS A 29 19.41 -0.37 9.19
N PRO A 30 19.34 0.77 8.47
CA PRO A 30 18.20 1.05 7.60
C PRO A 30 18.09 0.06 6.44
N TYR A 31 19.20 -0.55 6.00
CA TYR A 31 19.21 -1.51 4.90
C TYR A 31 20.24 -2.64 5.12
N LYS A 32 19.89 -3.86 4.71
CA LYS A 32 20.84 -4.99 4.61
C LYS A 32 21.74 -4.83 3.39
N ASN A 33 21.15 -4.44 2.25
CA ASN A 33 21.85 -4.16 1.00
C ASN A 33 21.39 -2.82 0.40
N PHE A 34 22.30 -2.16 -0.32
CA PHE A 34 22.03 -0.89 -1.02
C PHE A 34 20.88 -0.96 -2.04
N ALA A 35 20.51 -2.16 -2.48
CA ALA A 35 19.44 -2.41 -3.46
C ALA A 35 18.03 -2.59 -2.85
N ASP A 36 17.90 -2.71 -1.52
CA ASP A 36 16.61 -3.03 -0.87
C ASP A 36 15.68 -1.81 -0.69
N GLY A 37 16.16 -0.61 -1.01
CA GLY A 37 15.40 0.64 -1.04
C GLY A 37 15.58 1.37 -2.36
N THR A 38 14.58 2.15 -2.77
CA THR A 38 14.77 3.16 -3.83
C THR A 38 15.93 4.05 -3.42
N PHE A 39 16.92 4.23 -4.31
CA PHE A 39 18.15 5.02 -4.06
C PHE A 39 17.87 6.36 -3.35
N ILE A 40 16.78 7.01 -3.74
CA ILE A 40 16.34 8.30 -3.18
C ILE A 40 15.87 8.16 -1.73
N GLU A 41 15.03 7.16 -1.44
CA GLU A 41 14.49 6.92 -0.11
C GLU A 41 15.58 6.44 0.85
N GLY A 42 16.42 5.51 0.39
CA GLY A 42 17.53 4.99 1.17
C GLY A 42 18.63 6.01 1.43
N GLY A 43 18.97 6.81 0.42
CA GLY A 43 19.92 7.92 0.58
C GLY A 43 19.39 9.00 1.52
N THR A 44 18.10 9.31 1.43
CA THR A 44 17.46 10.28 2.33
C THR A 44 17.43 9.77 3.77
N ALA A 45 17.03 8.52 3.99
CA ALA A 45 17.04 7.91 5.32
C ALA A 45 18.46 7.94 5.92
N ALA A 46 19.47 7.54 5.14
CA ALA A 46 20.86 7.55 5.58
C ALA A 46 21.37 8.97 5.90
N TYR A 47 20.92 9.97 5.14
CA TYR A 47 21.26 11.37 5.36
C TYR A 47 20.60 11.95 6.62
N VAL A 48 19.31 11.65 6.83
CA VAL A 48 18.53 12.15 7.97
C VAL A 48 18.96 11.48 9.27
N CYS A 49 19.30 10.19 9.24
CA CYS A 49 19.63 9.38 10.41
C CYS A 49 21.09 9.44 10.85
N ARG A 50 21.82 10.50 10.50
CA ARG A 50 23.23 10.65 10.88
C ARG A 50 23.35 11.09 12.35
N LYS A 51 24.12 10.35 13.15
CA LYS A 51 24.32 10.62 14.59
C LYS A 51 24.71 12.07 14.93
N ALA A 52 25.45 12.73 14.04
CA ALA A 52 25.90 14.11 14.22
C ALA A 52 24.77 15.16 14.12
N ASP A 53 23.61 14.78 13.58
CA ASP A 53 22.51 15.71 13.30
C ASP A 53 21.24 15.40 14.12
N VAL A 54 21.33 14.49 15.11
CA VAL A 54 20.18 14.11 15.97
C VAL A 54 19.63 15.31 16.73
N ASP A 55 20.53 16.20 17.17
CA ASP A 55 20.17 17.39 17.97
C ASP A 55 19.86 18.62 17.11
N ASN A 56 20.09 18.56 15.80
CA ASN A 56 19.91 19.67 14.88
C ASN A 56 18.59 19.52 14.10
N PRO A 57 17.53 20.27 14.44
CA PRO A 57 16.26 20.17 13.75
C PRO A 57 16.41 20.61 12.28
N ARG A 58 15.93 19.77 11.36
CA ARG A 58 15.92 20.03 9.92
C ARG A 58 14.49 20.34 9.50
N PHE A 59 14.30 21.46 8.80
CA PHE A 59 12.96 21.98 8.56
C PHE A 59 12.27 21.41 7.31
N TYR A 60 13.01 20.93 6.30
CA TYR A 60 12.42 20.42 5.06
C TYR A 60 13.28 19.35 4.38
N ILE A 61 12.71 18.18 4.10
CA ILE A 61 13.37 17.07 3.37
C ILE A 61 12.61 16.81 2.06
N VAL A 62 12.91 17.62 1.03
CA VAL A 62 12.21 17.62 -0.26
C VAL A 62 12.35 16.29 -1.03
N THR A 63 13.38 15.50 -0.71
CA THR A 63 13.63 14.21 -1.36
C THR A 63 12.52 13.19 -1.14
N TYR A 64 11.76 13.28 -0.04
CA TYR A 64 10.58 12.42 0.18
C TYR A 64 9.45 12.74 -0.81
N LEU A 65 9.23 14.02 -1.12
CA LEU A 65 8.24 14.41 -2.12
C LEU A 65 8.60 13.89 -3.51
N ILE A 66 9.88 13.95 -3.87
CA ILE A 66 10.39 13.39 -5.14
C ILE A 66 10.19 11.87 -5.17
N ALA A 67 10.46 11.18 -4.06
CA ALA A 67 10.25 9.75 -3.98
C ALA A 67 8.78 9.38 -4.24
N GLU A 68 7.81 10.11 -3.67
CA GLU A 68 6.38 9.85 -3.92
C GLU A 68 6.00 9.99 -5.39
N VAL A 69 6.60 10.92 -6.15
CA VAL A 69 6.35 11.03 -7.60
C VAL A 69 6.75 9.75 -8.33
N CYS A 70 7.90 9.15 -7.98
CA CYS A 70 8.31 7.86 -8.54
C CYS A 70 7.38 6.72 -8.10
N TRP A 71 6.90 6.74 -6.86
CA TRP A 71 5.96 5.75 -6.35
C TRP A 71 4.61 5.83 -7.06
N ILE A 72 4.12 7.02 -7.41
CA ILE A 72 2.88 7.21 -8.17
C ILE A 72 2.92 6.44 -9.49
N THR A 73 3.99 6.62 -10.28
CA THR A 73 4.13 5.93 -11.56
C THR A 73 4.24 4.42 -11.39
N LYS A 74 4.97 3.96 -10.37
CA LYS A 74 5.21 2.54 -10.12
C LYS A 74 3.94 1.80 -9.71
N GLU A 75 3.21 2.32 -8.72
CA GLU A 75 2.06 1.62 -8.17
C GLU A 75 0.82 1.73 -9.07
N TYR A 76 0.58 2.91 -9.65
CA TYR A 76 -0.59 3.12 -10.50
C TYR A 76 -0.43 2.54 -11.92
N ALA A 77 0.75 1.99 -12.26
CA ALA A 77 0.95 1.28 -13.51
C ALA A 77 0.00 0.08 -13.67
N ILE A 78 -0.40 -0.58 -12.57
CA ILE A 78 -1.25 -1.78 -12.63
C ILE A 78 -2.64 -1.45 -13.19
N PRO A 79 -3.43 -0.52 -12.61
CA PRO A 79 -4.71 -0.11 -13.20
C PRO A 79 -4.60 0.43 -14.62
N LEU A 80 -3.53 1.17 -14.95
CA LEU A 80 -3.31 1.71 -16.30
C LEU A 80 -3.05 0.60 -17.33
N LEU A 81 -2.24 -0.41 -16.98
CA LEU A 81 -2.02 -1.58 -17.83
C LEU A 81 -3.33 -2.35 -18.06
N ASN A 82 -4.16 -2.48 -17.03
CA ASN A 82 -5.47 -3.12 -17.14
C ASN A 82 -6.44 -2.31 -18.03
N LEU A 83 -6.39 -0.98 -17.96
CA LEU A 83 -7.17 -0.11 -18.85
C LEU A 83 -6.77 -0.26 -20.33
N ILE A 84 -5.47 -0.32 -20.64
CA ILE A 84 -4.98 -0.53 -22.01
C ILE A 84 -5.47 -1.87 -22.57
N LYS A 85 -5.49 -2.92 -21.75
CA LYS A 85 -6.06 -4.22 -22.15
C LYS A 85 -7.54 -4.11 -22.49
N ILE A 86 -8.33 -3.43 -21.66
CA ILE A 86 -9.76 -3.21 -21.92
C ILE A 86 -9.97 -2.40 -23.21
N GLU A 87 -9.14 -1.39 -23.47
CA GLU A 87 -9.18 -0.59 -24.70
C GLU A 87 -8.88 -1.43 -25.96
N ALA A 88 -8.11 -2.51 -25.84
CA ALA A 88 -7.84 -3.43 -26.95
C ALA A 88 -8.98 -4.41 -27.26
N TYR A 89 -9.85 -4.73 -26.29
CA TYR A 89 -10.89 -5.78 -26.43
C TYR A 89 -12.34 -5.28 -26.33
N GLY A 90 -12.57 -4.10 -25.76
CA GLY A 90 -13.91 -3.61 -25.42
C GLY A 90 -14.56 -2.73 -26.49
N GLU A 91 -15.89 -2.62 -26.44
CA GLU A 91 -16.63 -1.66 -27.26
C GLU A 91 -16.33 -0.21 -26.86
N GLU A 92 -16.23 0.69 -27.84
CA GLU A 92 -15.80 2.08 -27.65
C GLU A 92 -16.59 2.86 -26.58
N LYS A 93 -17.89 2.58 -26.43
CA LYS A 93 -18.76 3.28 -25.47
C LYS A 93 -18.40 2.95 -24.02
N HIS A 94 -18.26 1.66 -23.70
CA HIS A 94 -17.95 1.20 -22.35
C HIS A 94 -16.52 1.55 -21.96
N VAL A 95 -15.57 1.38 -22.89
CA VAL A 95 -14.16 1.75 -22.69
C VAL A 95 -14.03 3.23 -22.33
N ARG A 96 -14.76 4.12 -23.00
CA ARG A 96 -14.72 5.56 -22.73
C ARG A 96 -15.16 5.89 -21.31
N ILE A 97 -16.25 5.29 -20.83
CA ILE A 97 -16.75 5.49 -19.47
C ILE A 97 -15.70 5.01 -18.44
N ILE A 98 -15.17 3.81 -18.62
CA ILE A 98 -14.15 3.23 -17.72
C ILE A 98 -12.89 4.10 -17.70
N LYS A 99 -12.43 4.57 -18.86
CA LYS A 99 -11.27 5.46 -18.99
C LYS A 99 -11.43 6.74 -18.19
N TYR A 100 -12.59 7.39 -18.26
CA TYR A 100 -12.87 8.57 -17.44
C TYR A 100 -12.90 8.23 -15.94
N THR A 101 -13.52 7.13 -15.55
CA THR A 101 -13.56 6.70 -14.14
C THR A 101 -12.16 6.44 -13.59
N ILE A 102 -11.31 5.70 -14.32
CA ILE A 102 -9.93 5.42 -13.92
C ILE A 102 -9.11 6.73 -13.88
N MET A 103 -9.32 7.65 -14.81
CA MET A 103 -8.63 8.95 -14.80
C MET A 103 -9.01 9.81 -13.57
N VAL A 104 -10.28 9.79 -13.15
CA VAL A 104 -10.72 10.47 -11.91
C VAL A 104 -10.09 9.83 -10.68
N LEU A 105 -10.09 8.49 -10.60
CA LEU A 105 -9.43 7.75 -9.51
C LEU A 105 -7.92 8.03 -9.47
N PHE A 106 -7.27 8.18 -10.63
CA PHE A 106 -5.85 8.52 -10.71
C PHE A 106 -5.55 9.90 -10.11
N VAL A 107 -6.38 10.92 -10.37
CA VAL A 107 -6.21 12.24 -9.78
C VAL A 107 -6.37 12.19 -8.26
N LEU A 108 -7.35 11.43 -7.74
CA LEU A 108 -7.52 11.22 -6.31
C LEU A 108 -6.32 10.50 -5.68
N PHE A 109 -5.78 9.47 -6.36
CA PHE A 109 -4.60 8.75 -5.92
C PHE A 109 -3.36 9.64 -5.85
N ILE A 110 -3.13 10.48 -6.86
CA ILE A 110 -2.06 11.49 -6.84
C ILE A 110 -2.23 12.42 -5.64
N GLY A 111 -3.44 12.90 -5.37
CA GLY A 111 -3.74 13.75 -4.21
C GLY A 111 -3.34 13.09 -2.88
N CYS A 112 -3.72 11.82 -2.68
CA CYS A 112 -3.32 11.06 -1.49
C CYS A 112 -1.79 10.91 -1.39
N ARG A 113 -1.10 10.63 -2.50
CA ARG A 113 0.35 10.43 -2.54
C ARG A 113 1.13 11.72 -2.28
N ILE A 114 0.69 12.84 -2.86
CA ILE A 114 1.28 14.16 -2.60
C ILE A 114 1.06 14.55 -1.12
N TYR A 115 -0.11 14.27 -0.55
CA TYR A 115 -0.37 14.51 0.87
C TYR A 115 0.57 13.71 1.78
N ILE A 116 0.79 12.41 1.50
CA ILE A 116 1.77 11.60 2.23
C ILE A 116 3.18 12.20 2.12
N GLY A 117 3.60 12.62 0.91
CA GLY A 117 4.90 13.24 0.68
C GLY A 117 5.06 14.57 1.42
N TYR A 118 4.01 15.38 1.49
CA TYR A 118 3.96 16.64 2.25
C TYR A 118 4.15 16.38 3.74
N GLU A 119 3.37 15.46 4.32
CA GLU A 119 3.47 15.08 5.74
C GLU A 119 4.88 14.56 6.09
N ARG A 120 5.45 13.71 5.24
CA ARG A 120 6.84 13.22 5.39
C ARG A 120 7.89 14.31 5.29
N THR A 121 7.66 15.30 4.43
CA THR A 121 8.58 16.44 4.25
C THR A 121 8.55 17.39 5.45
N CYS A 122 7.37 17.61 6.03
CA CYS A 122 7.17 18.51 7.17
C CYS A 122 7.61 17.90 8.50
N HIS A 123 7.31 16.61 8.72
CA HIS A 123 7.64 15.94 9.97
C HIS A 123 9.02 15.27 9.95
N GLY A 124 9.56 14.98 8.76
CA GLY A 124 10.80 14.21 8.60
C GLY A 124 10.66 12.74 9.02
N LEU A 125 9.44 12.30 9.36
CA LEU A 125 9.12 10.96 9.82
C LEU A 125 8.50 10.14 8.68
N PHE A 126 8.93 8.89 8.54
CA PHE A 126 8.41 7.96 7.52
C PHE A 126 6.97 7.53 7.76
N THR A 127 6.61 7.41 9.05
CA THR A 127 5.34 6.87 9.52
C THR A 127 4.81 7.76 10.63
N THR A 128 3.82 8.57 10.30
CA THR A 128 2.93 9.25 11.24
C THR A 128 1.51 8.66 11.12
N PRO A 129 0.63 8.82 12.13
CA PRO A 129 -0.78 8.43 12.01
C PRO A 129 -1.44 8.98 10.74
N GLU A 130 -1.13 10.23 10.38
CA GLU A 130 -1.63 10.93 9.20
C GLU A 130 -1.14 10.26 7.91
N THR A 131 0.15 9.91 7.84
CA THR A 131 0.68 9.17 6.67
C THR A 131 0.05 7.78 6.55
N LYS A 132 -0.29 7.11 7.67
CA LYS A 132 -0.98 5.81 7.64
C LYS A 132 -2.37 5.94 7.04
N PHE A 133 -3.12 6.97 7.41
CA PHE A 133 -4.42 7.27 6.78
C PHE A 133 -4.28 7.57 5.29
N GLY A 134 -3.26 8.35 4.91
CA GLY A 134 -2.96 8.63 3.50
C GLY A 134 -2.66 7.35 2.70
N HIS A 135 -1.81 6.47 3.23
CA HIS A 135 -1.48 5.17 2.61
C HIS A 135 -2.71 4.29 2.45
N MET A 136 -3.54 4.19 3.50
CA MET A 136 -4.79 3.44 3.44
C MET A 136 -5.69 3.98 2.31
N GLY A 137 -5.85 5.30 2.22
CA GLY A 137 -6.63 5.93 1.15
C GLY A 137 -6.07 5.64 -0.24
N ALA A 138 -4.76 5.77 -0.44
CA ALA A 138 -4.10 5.47 -1.71
C ALA A 138 -4.29 4.01 -2.12
N PHE A 139 -4.13 3.05 -1.19
CA PHE A 139 -4.36 1.64 -1.47
C PHE A 139 -5.84 1.31 -1.72
N SER A 140 -6.78 1.96 -1.03
CA SER A 140 -8.21 1.79 -1.31
C SER A 140 -8.59 2.27 -2.70
N ILE A 141 -8.07 3.42 -3.14
CA ILE A 141 -8.32 3.95 -4.50
C ILE A 141 -7.74 3.00 -5.56
N MET A 142 -6.53 2.48 -5.33
CA MET A 142 -5.90 1.52 -6.23
C MET A 142 -6.70 0.21 -6.32
N ALA A 143 -7.12 -0.34 -5.18
CA ALA A 143 -7.94 -1.55 -5.14
C ALA A 143 -9.29 -1.36 -5.84
N LEU A 144 -9.93 -0.19 -5.67
CA LEU A 144 -11.17 0.14 -6.35
C LEU A 144 -10.98 0.25 -7.87
N ALA A 145 -9.91 0.90 -8.32
CA ALA A 145 -9.58 1.01 -9.74
C ALA A 145 -9.36 -0.36 -10.38
N ASP A 146 -8.63 -1.24 -9.70
CA ASP A 146 -8.35 -2.59 -10.18
C ASP A 146 -9.59 -3.49 -10.19
N LEU A 147 -10.44 -3.39 -9.17
CA LEU A 147 -11.73 -4.08 -9.11
C LEU A 147 -12.63 -3.72 -10.29
N ILE A 148 -12.75 -2.42 -10.62
CA ILE A 148 -13.56 -1.95 -11.75
C ILE A 148 -13.03 -2.55 -13.05
N CYS A 149 -11.72 -2.51 -13.27
CA CYS A 149 -11.11 -3.11 -14.46
C CYS A 149 -11.37 -4.61 -14.54
N THR A 150 -11.27 -5.33 -13.41
CA THR A 150 -11.42 -6.79 -13.39
C THR A 150 -12.85 -7.25 -13.65
N ILE A 151 -13.86 -6.54 -13.12
CA ILE A 151 -15.28 -6.85 -13.39
C ILE A 151 -15.55 -6.80 -14.90
N VAL A 152 -15.05 -5.77 -15.59
CA VAL A 152 -15.22 -5.60 -17.03
C VAL A 152 -14.55 -6.74 -17.82
N VAL A 153 -13.35 -7.16 -17.41
CA VAL A 153 -12.65 -8.29 -18.04
C VAL A 153 -13.44 -9.60 -17.86
N ILE A 154 -14.00 -9.84 -16.67
CA ILE A 154 -14.82 -11.03 -16.39
C ILE A 154 -16.09 -11.04 -17.26
N ASP A 155 -16.73 -9.89 -17.45
CA ASP A 155 -17.93 -9.77 -18.30
C ASP A 155 -17.61 -10.11 -19.76
N ILE A 156 -16.51 -9.55 -20.30
CA ILE A 156 -16.06 -9.85 -21.67
C ILE A 156 -15.75 -11.35 -21.82
N ILE A 157 -15.00 -11.95 -20.90
CA ILE A 157 -14.69 -13.38 -20.92
C ILE A 157 -15.96 -14.24 -20.87
N SER A 158 -16.97 -13.82 -20.10
CA SER A 158 -18.22 -14.55 -19.97
C SER A 158 -19.07 -14.51 -21.24
N VAL A 159 -19.10 -13.37 -21.95
CA VAL A 159 -19.73 -13.26 -23.27
C VAL A 159 -19.01 -14.14 -24.30
N VAL A 160 -17.69 -14.10 -24.33
CA VAL A 160 -16.88 -14.94 -25.23
C VAL A 160 -17.16 -16.42 -24.98
N LEU A 161 -17.19 -16.86 -23.72
CA LEU A 161 -17.56 -18.24 -23.35
C LEU A 161 -18.96 -18.62 -23.83
N ALA A 162 -19.95 -17.74 -23.69
CA ALA A 162 -21.31 -17.99 -24.15
C ALA A 162 -21.38 -18.16 -25.67
N VAL A 163 -20.64 -17.33 -26.42
CA VAL A 163 -20.54 -17.43 -27.89
C VAL A 163 -19.87 -18.74 -28.30
N PHE A 164 -18.75 -19.11 -27.67
CA PHE A 164 -18.06 -20.37 -27.97
C PHE A 164 -18.94 -21.59 -27.65
N ASN A 165 -19.64 -21.60 -26.52
CA ASN A 165 -20.59 -22.65 -26.18
C ASN A 165 -21.71 -22.78 -27.22
N GLY A 166 -22.28 -21.66 -27.68
CA GLY A 166 -23.30 -21.65 -28.74
C GLY A 166 -22.77 -22.18 -30.08
N ILE A 167 -21.55 -21.82 -30.46
CA ILE A 167 -20.89 -22.33 -31.67
C ILE A 167 -20.65 -23.84 -31.55
N THR A 168 -20.16 -24.33 -30.41
CA THR A 168 -19.93 -25.77 -30.19
C THR A 168 -21.23 -26.58 -30.28
N GLU A 169 -22.36 -26.03 -29.85
CA GLU A 169 -23.66 -26.71 -29.92
C GLU A 169 -24.26 -26.71 -31.33
N LEU A 170 -23.95 -25.70 -32.15
CA LEU A 170 -24.33 -25.63 -33.57
C LEU A 170 -23.46 -26.54 -34.46
N PHE A 171 -22.18 -26.69 -34.15
CA PHE A 171 -21.23 -27.52 -34.91
C PHE A 171 -20.85 -28.79 -34.12
N LYS A 172 -21.84 -29.66 -33.89
CA LYS A 172 -21.68 -30.92 -33.13
C LYS A 172 -20.60 -31.88 -33.64
N ASN A 173 -20.04 -31.68 -34.83
CA ASN A 173 -19.21 -32.68 -35.50
C ASN A 173 -17.71 -32.35 -35.65
N ASP A 174 -17.23 -31.13 -35.40
CA ASP A 174 -15.81 -30.79 -35.70
C ASP A 174 -15.05 -30.00 -34.62
N ILE A 175 -15.71 -29.43 -33.60
CA ILE A 175 -15.02 -28.61 -32.59
C ILE A 175 -14.79 -29.40 -31.31
N SER A 176 -13.56 -29.86 -31.12
CA SER A 176 -13.14 -30.58 -29.92
C SER A 176 -13.16 -29.66 -28.69
N GLY A 177 -13.68 -30.14 -27.55
CA GLY A 177 -13.71 -29.43 -26.25
C GLY A 177 -12.36 -28.98 -25.68
N SER A 178 -11.27 -29.19 -26.42
CA SER A 178 -9.91 -28.72 -26.15
C SER A 178 -9.80 -27.19 -26.11
N LEU A 179 -10.67 -26.44 -26.80
CA LEU A 179 -10.63 -24.96 -26.83
C LEU A 179 -11.46 -24.32 -25.70
N LEU A 180 -12.42 -25.07 -25.13
CA LEU A 180 -13.26 -24.62 -24.02
C LEU A 180 -12.51 -24.64 -22.67
N ASN A 181 -11.72 -25.70 -22.46
CA ASN A 181 -10.91 -25.88 -21.26
C ASN A 181 -9.91 -24.74 -20.97
N PRO A 182 -9.14 -24.20 -21.94
CA PRO A 182 -8.23 -23.09 -21.67
C PRO A 182 -8.96 -21.79 -21.32
N LEU A 183 -10.12 -21.51 -21.93
CA LEU A 183 -10.91 -20.30 -21.62
C LEU A 183 -11.54 -20.39 -20.23
N GLN A 184 -12.04 -21.56 -19.86
CA GLN A 184 -12.59 -21.81 -18.52
C GLN A 184 -11.49 -21.81 -17.44
N ASN A 185 -10.30 -22.34 -17.76
CA ASN A 185 -9.13 -22.24 -16.90
C ASN A 185 -8.65 -20.79 -16.75
N LEU A 186 -8.71 -19.97 -17.80
CA LEU A 186 -8.35 -18.55 -17.73
C LEU A 186 -9.31 -17.77 -16.83
N LYS A 187 -10.62 -18.04 -16.90
CA LYS A 187 -11.63 -17.50 -15.97
C LYS A 187 -11.35 -17.92 -14.53
N CYS A 188 -11.05 -19.20 -14.29
CA CYS A 188 -10.70 -19.69 -12.95
C CYS A 188 -9.38 -19.10 -12.44
N SER A 189 -8.36 -18.94 -13.28
CA SER A 189 -7.08 -18.31 -12.90
C SER A 189 -7.26 -16.84 -12.52
N PHE A 190 -8.08 -16.08 -13.26
CA PHE A 190 -8.39 -14.69 -12.90
C PHE A 190 -9.14 -14.57 -11.57
N ILE A 191 -10.13 -15.44 -11.34
CA ILE A 191 -10.85 -15.51 -10.06
C ILE A 191 -9.90 -15.92 -8.92
N LEU A 192 -8.95 -16.82 -9.17
CA LEU A 192 -7.95 -17.25 -8.19
C LEU A 192 -6.97 -16.12 -7.84
N ILE A 193 -6.50 -15.36 -8.84
CA ILE A 193 -5.63 -14.19 -8.64
C ILE A 193 -6.35 -13.15 -7.78
N MET A 194 -7.61 -12.83 -8.12
CA MET A 194 -8.47 -11.93 -7.34
C MET A 194 -8.71 -12.42 -5.90
N ALA A 195 -8.97 -13.71 -5.71
CA ALA A 195 -9.14 -14.30 -4.40
C ALA A 195 -7.85 -14.22 -3.57
N CYS A 196 -6.69 -14.44 -4.21
CA CYS A 196 -5.39 -14.33 -3.57
C CYS A 196 -5.11 -12.89 -3.14
N ASP A 197 -5.33 -11.91 -4.02
CA ASP A 197 -5.15 -10.48 -3.71
C ASP A 197 -6.09 -10.02 -2.59
N THR A 198 -7.34 -10.49 -2.58
CA THR A 198 -8.30 -10.20 -1.50
C THR A 198 -7.87 -10.81 -0.17
N VAL A 199 -7.32 -12.02 -0.18
CA VAL A 199 -6.78 -12.68 1.03
C VAL A 199 -5.54 -11.97 1.54
N VAL A 200 -4.62 -11.58 0.65
CA VAL A 200 -3.43 -10.79 1.02
C VAL A 200 -3.83 -9.44 1.60
N PHE A 201 -4.84 -8.79 1.02
CA PHE A 201 -5.39 -7.53 1.53
C PHE A 201 -6.02 -7.71 2.92
N LYS A 202 -6.85 -8.74 3.12
CA LYS A 202 -7.46 -9.06 4.43
C LYS A 202 -6.39 -9.35 5.49
N TYR A 203 -5.37 -10.12 5.14
CA TYR A 203 -4.25 -10.42 6.02
C TYR A 203 -3.47 -9.16 6.42
N ASN A 204 -3.25 -8.24 5.49
CA ASN A 204 -2.60 -6.96 5.77
C ASN A 204 -3.44 -6.06 6.70
N ILE A 205 -4.78 -6.10 6.62
CA ILE A 205 -5.68 -5.35 7.51
C ILE A 205 -5.68 -5.94 8.92
N GLU A 206 -5.81 -7.26 9.06
CA GLU A 206 -5.78 -7.94 10.38
C GLU A 206 -4.44 -7.69 11.09
N ARG A 207 -3.32 -7.76 10.38
CA ARG A 207 -2.00 -7.46 10.93
C ARG A 207 -1.84 -5.98 11.34
N SER A 208 -2.46 -5.06 10.61
CA SER A 208 -2.53 -3.64 10.97
C SER A 208 -3.39 -3.38 12.20
N SER A 209 -4.38 -4.25 12.46
CA SER A 209 -5.33 -4.14 13.57
C SER A 209 -4.78 -4.74 14.87
N GLU A 210 -4.01 -5.83 14.80
CA GLU A 210 -3.27 -6.37 15.96
C GLU A 210 -2.20 -5.40 16.47
N THR A 211 -1.60 -4.60 15.58
CA THR A 211 -0.69 -3.51 16.00
C THR A 211 -1.44 -2.38 16.74
N PHE A 212 -2.77 -2.27 16.55
CA PHE A 212 -3.60 -1.24 17.19
C PHE A 212 -4.02 -1.62 18.63
N ILE A 213 -4.07 -2.92 18.96
CA ILE A 213 -4.49 -3.39 20.29
C ILE A 213 -3.40 -3.11 21.35
N THR A 214 -2.12 -3.06 20.97
CA THR A 214 -1.01 -2.77 21.90
C THR A 214 -1.00 -1.33 22.44
N CYS A 215 -1.68 -0.38 21.80
CA CYS A 215 -1.76 1.01 22.27
C CYS A 215 -2.75 1.21 23.43
N LYS A 216 -3.76 0.36 23.59
CA LYS A 216 -4.73 0.49 24.70
C LYS A 216 -4.17 -0.01 26.04
N ASP A 217 -3.23 -0.94 26.01
CA ASP A 217 -2.62 -1.47 27.24
C ASP A 217 -1.51 -0.57 27.80
N TYR A 218 -0.88 0.25 26.96
CA TYR A 218 0.17 1.18 27.41
C TYR A 218 -0.35 2.35 28.27
N GLN A 219 -1.61 2.76 28.08
CA GLN A 219 -2.22 3.82 28.89
C GLN A 219 -2.57 3.34 30.30
N ASN A 220 -2.82 2.04 30.49
CA ASN A 220 -3.10 1.46 31.80
C ASN A 220 -1.84 1.25 32.65
N SER A 221 -0.67 1.02 32.05
CA SER A 221 0.59 0.87 32.79
C SER A 221 1.12 2.21 33.33
N PHE A 222 0.87 3.33 32.63
CA PHE A 222 1.30 4.67 33.06
C PHE A 222 0.49 5.23 34.24
N ASN A 223 -0.78 4.82 34.39
CA ASN A 223 -1.59 5.19 35.55
C ASN A 223 -1.19 4.40 36.80
N TYR A 224 -0.68 3.18 36.66
CA TYR A 224 -0.21 2.38 37.79
C TYR A 224 1.13 2.88 38.37
N SER A 225 2.04 3.39 37.53
CA SER A 225 3.32 3.94 38.01
C SER A 225 3.19 5.29 38.72
N LYS A 226 2.19 6.10 38.36
CA LYS A 226 1.93 7.40 39.01
C LYS A 226 1.37 7.25 40.42
N SER A 227 0.68 6.15 40.72
CA SER A 227 0.12 5.88 42.05
C SER A 227 1.18 5.48 43.10
N TYR A 228 2.27 4.81 42.67
CA TYR A 228 3.34 4.41 43.59
C TYR A 228 4.29 5.54 44.00
N ASN A 229 4.36 6.64 43.23
CA ASN A 229 5.24 7.77 43.55
C ASN A 229 4.62 8.83 44.48
N ILE A 230 3.33 8.75 44.80
CA ILE A 230 2.66 9.72 45.69
C ILE A 230 2.77 9.31 47.17
N ASN A 231 3.01 8.03 47.46
CA ASN A 231 3.13 7.54 48.85
C ASN A 231 4.53 7.64 49.45
N ALA A 232 5.54 8.07 48.68
CA ALA A 232 6.92 8.19 49.16
C ALA A 232 7.30 9.59 49.68
N SER A 233 6.37 10.56 49.67
CA SER A 233 6.65 11.96 50.04
C SER A 233 5.85 12.48 51.25
N PHE A 234 5.31 11.60 52.10
CA PHE A 234 4.57 11.98 53.31
C PHE A 234 5.10 11.24 54.55
N THR A 235 6.40 11.37 54.81
CA THR A 235 6.98 11.15 56.14
C THR A 235 8.12 12.14 56.36
N ASN A 236 7.78 13.28 56.96
CA ASN A 236 8.62 14.08 57.86
C ASN A 236 7.68 14.82 58.80
#